data_AF-A0A951DL18-F1
#
_entry.id   AF-A0A951DL18-F1
#
_cell.length_a   1.000
_cell.length_b   1.000
_cell.length_c   1.000
_cell.angle_alpha   90.00
_cell.angle_beta   90.00
_cell.angle_gamma   90.00
#
_symmetry.space_group_name_H-M   'P 1'
#
loop_
_entity.id
_entity.type
_entity.pdbx_description
1 polymer ?
#
loop_
_entity_poly.entity_id
_entity_poly.type
_entity_poly.pdbx_seq_one_letter_code
_entity_poly.pdbx_strand_id
1 'polypeptide(L)'
;MRQRIALVLALLFLVAGGALFVFGRGLWLPLLMRITGERTVADVLAKIGPAARAQLRPSFAHAGVAYPPRELALLVFKRERRVAVWARDAGAWRFIRAYPVFAASGHAGPKLREGDYQVPEGLYRFAWLNPNSS
;
A
#
# COMPACT_ATOMS: atom_id res chain seq x y z
N MET A 1 56.60 -1.10 3.90
CA MET A 1 55.92 -1.91 2.86
C MET A 1 54.61 -2.53 3.35
N ARG A 2 54.60 -3.26 4.48
CA ARG A 2 53.39 -3.90 5.05
C ARG A 2 52.20 -2.97 5.33
N GLN A 3 52.45 -1.78 5.90
CA GLN A 3 51.38 -0.81 6.24
C GLN A 3 50.67 -0.24 5.01
N ARG A 4 51.41 0.03 3.92
CA ARG A 4 50.82 0.54 2.68
C ARG A 4 49.94 -0.50 2.00
N ILE A 5 50.37 -1.77 2.02
CA ILE A 5 49.57 -2.89 1.51
C ILE A 5 48.28 -3.04 2.33
N ALA A 6 48.36 -2.97 3.66
CA ALA A 6 47.18 -3.03 4.53
C ALA A 6 46.17 -1.91 4.25
N LEU A 7 46.65 -0.67 4.05
CA LEU A 7 45.78 0.47 3.73
C LEU A 7 45.08 0.31 2.37
N VAL A 8 45.79 -0.18 1.35
CA VAL A 8 45.21 -0.43 0.02
C VAL A 8 44.18 -1.55 0.08
N LEU A 9 44.45 -2.64 0.80
CA LEU A 9 43.48 -3.73 0.99
C LEU A 9 42.23 -3.27 1.75
N ALA A 10 42.40 -2.45 2.80
CA ALA A 10 41.28 -1.87 3.53
C ALA A 10 40.42 -0.95 2.64
N LEU A 11 41.06 -0.13 1.82
CA LEU A 11 40.36 0.73 0.85
C LEU A 11 39.61 -0.10 -0.20
N LEU A 12 40.24 -1.13 -0.76
CA LEU A 12 39.60 -2.04 -1.72
C LEU A 12 38.41 -2.77 -1.09
N PHE A 13 38.52 -3.19 0.18
CA PHE A 13 37.41 -3.79 0.91
C PHE A 13 36.26 -2.82 1.13
N LEU A 14 36.53 -1.56 1.49
CA LEU A 14 35.52 -0.51 1.63
C LEU A 14 34.84 -0.20 0.29
N VAL A 15 35.60 -0.10 -0.80
CA VAL A 15 35.06 0.14 -2.14
C VAL A 15 34.22 -1.05 -2.61
N ALA A 16 34.70 -2.28 -2.41
CA ALA A 16 33.96 -3.49 -2.74
C ALA A 16 32.68 -3.64 -1.88
N GLY A 17 32.75 -3.33 -0.59
CA GLY A 17 31.59 -3.32 0.30
C GLY A 17 30.56 -2.25 -0.08
N GLY A 18 31.02 -1.04 -0.42
CA GLY A 18 30.17 0.03 -0.96
C GLY A 18 29.53 -0.34 -2.29
N ALA A 19 30.30 -0.97 -3.19
CA ALA A 19 29.79 -1.46 -4.47
C ALA A 19 28.77 -2.59 -4.28
N LEU A 20 29.01 -3.54 -3.36
CA LEU A 20 28.06 -4.59 -3.01
C LEU A 20 26.80 -4.01 -2.36
N PHE A 21 26.92 -2.95 -1.56
CA PHE A 21 25.77 -2.27 -0.97
C PHE A 21 24.92 -1.59 -2.06
N VAL A 22 25.53 -0.83 -2.97
CA VAL A 22 24.79 -0.07 -4.01
C VAL A 22 24.29 -0.99 -5.14
N PHE A 23 25.17 -1.79 -5.73
CA PHE A 23 24.89 -2.61 -6.92
C PHE A 23 24.45 -4.04 -6.58
N GLY A 24 24.81 -4.55 -5.39
CA GLY A 24 24.44 -5.88 -4.92
C GLY A 24 23.13 -5.93 -4.14
N ARG A 25 22.23 -4.94 -4.26
CA ARG A 25 20.93 -4.89 -3.56
C ARG A 25 20.14 -6.20 -3.68
N GLY A 26 20.19 -6.88 -4.82
CA GLY A 26 19.52 -8.17 -5.00
C GLY A 26 20.01 -9.30 -4.10
N LEU A 27 21.23 -9.21 -3.57
CA LEU A 27 21.84 -10.23 -2.71
C LEU A 27 21.53 -10.01 -1.23
N TRP A 28 21.65 -8.77 -0.73
CA TRP A 28 21.52 -8.49 0.70
C TRP A 28 20.11 -8.03 1.11
N LEU A 29 19.34 -7.40 0.23
CA LEU A 29 18.00 -6.90 0.56
C LEU A 29 17.02 -8.03 0.96
N PRO A 30 16.99 -9.19 0.26
CA PRO A 30 16.12 -10.31 0.68
C PRO A 30 16.53 -10.88 2.04
N LEU A 31 17.83 -10.92 2.34
CA LEU A 31 18.34 -11.38 3.63
C LEU A 31 17.96 -10.41 4.75
N LEU A 32 18.11 -9.11 4.51
CA LEU A 32 17.70 -8.09 5.47
C LEU A 32 16.20 -8.16 5.74
N MET A 33 15.37 -8.27 4.70
CA MET A 33 13.90 -8.41 4.87
C MET A 33 13.52 -9.66 5.67
N ARG A 34 14.25 -10.77 5.49
CA ARG A 34 14.08 -11.97 6.33
C ARG A 34 14.40 -11.73 7.80
N ILE A 35 15.39 -10.87 8.11
CA ILE A 35 15.83 -10.58 9.48
C ILE A 35 14.94 -9.52 10.15
N THR A 36 14.55 -8.47 9.42
CA THR A 36 13.74 -7.37 9.97
C THR A 36 12.27 -7.74 10.17
N GLY A 37 11.84 -8.89 9.66
CA GLY A 37 10.46 -9.36 9.70
C GLY A 37 9.53 -8.56 8.79
N GLU A 38 8.33 -9.10 8.58
CA GLU A 38 7.25 -8.46 7.85
C GLU A 38 6.35 -7.66 8.80
N ARG A 39 5.87 -6.50 8.36
CA ARG A 39 4.88 -5.72 9.14
C ARG A 39 3.58 -6.51 9.20
N THR A 40 2.86 -6.41 10.32
CA THR A 40 1.50 -6.92 10.44
C THR A 40 0.47 -5.84 10.10
N VAL A 41 -0.79 -6.25 9.88
CA VAL A 41 -1.91 -5.29 9.74
C VAL A 41 -2.04 -4.42 11.00
N ALA A 42 -1.78 -4.98 12.19
CA ALA A 42 -1.83 -4.25 13.45
C ALA A 42 -0.78 -3.13 13.51
N ASP A 43 0.45 -3.41 13.06
CA ASP A 43 1.53 -2.40 13.04
C ASP A 43 1.18 -1.22 12.12
N VAL A 44 0.63 -1.53 10.93
CA VAL A 44 0.18 -0.50 9.99
C VAL A 44 -0.95 0.32 10.61
N LEU A 45 -1.95 -0.34 11.22
CA LEU A 45 -3.06 0.37 11.87
C LEU A 45 -2.61 1.22 13.06
N ALA A 46 -1.62 0.79 13.83
CA ALA A 46 -1.02 1.60 14.89
C ALA A 46 -0.35 2.85 14.32
N LYS A 47 0.36 2.70 13.20
CA LYS A 47 1.07 3.80 12.53
C LYS A 47 0.14 4.82 11.86
N ILE A 48 -0.78 4.39 11.01
CA ILE A 48 -1.60 5.30 10.17
C ILE A 48 -3.00 5.54 10.73
N GLY A 49 -3.49 4.65 11.60
CA GLY A 49 -4.86 4.68 12.10
C GLY A 49 -5.26 5.98 12.79
N PRO A 50 -4.46 6.56 13.72
CA PRO A 50 -4.85 7.79 14.41
C PRO A 50 -5.16 8.95 13.45
N ALA A 51 -4.27 9.20 12.48
CA ALA A 51 -4.45 10.25 11.47
C ALA A 51 -5.64 9.94 10.54
N ALA A 52 -5.76 8.69 10.06
CA ALA A 52 -6.87 8.30 9.20
C ALA A 52 -8.23 8.46 9.90
N ARG A 53 -8.33 8.08 11.18
CA ARG A 53 -9.55 8.24 11.98
C ARG A 53 -9.89 9.70 12.19
N ALA A 54 -8.91 10.55 12.51
CA ALA A 54 -9.12 11.98 12.66
C ALA A 54 -9.65 12.62 11.36
N GLN A 55 -9.12 12.19 10.20
CA GLN A 55 -9.54 12.70 8.90
C GLN A 55 -10.94 12.23 8.47
N LEU A 56 -11.33 10.99 8.81
CA LEU A 56 -12.57 10.38 8.36
C LEU A 56 -13.77 10.70 9.25
N ARG A 57 -13.58 10.80 10.57
CA ARG A 57 -14.66 11.03 11.54
C ARG A 57 -15.62 12.17 11.15
N PRO A 58 -15.17 13.35 10.70
CA PRO A 58 -16.07 14.43 10.30
C PRO A 58 -17.02 14.06 9.16
N SER A 59 -16.53 13.30 8.17
CA SER A 59 -17.37 12.85 7.04
C SER A 59 -18.42 11.83 7.47
N PHE A 60 -18.08 10.93 8.39
CA PHE A 60 -19.04 9.98 8.95
C PHE A 60 -20.09 10.67 9.82
N ALA A 61 -19.67 11.61 10.67
CA ALA A 61 -20.57 12.42 11.47
C ALA A 61 -21.54 13.24 10.60
N HIS A 62 -21.05 13.86 9.53
CA HIS A 62 -21.88 14.60 8.57
C HIS A 62 -22.90 13.70 7.85
N ALA A 63 -22.50 12.47 7.51
CA ALA A 63 -23.38 11.50 6.87
C ALA A 63 -24.37 10.83 7.84
N GLY A 64 -24.24 11.06 9.16
CA GLY A 64 -25.06 10.42 10.19
C GLY A 64 -24.81 8.92 10.32
N VAL A 65 -23.58 8.46 10.07
CA VAL A 65 -23.17 7.04 10.22
C VAL A 65 -22.13 6.93 11.32
N ALA A 66 -22.22 5.90 12.15
CA ALA A 66 -21.22 5.64 13.18
C ALA A 66 -19.85 5.35 12.56
N TYR A 67 -18.79 5.65 13.31
CA TYR A 67 -17.43 5.32 12.91
C TYR A 67 -16.73 4.51 14.02
N PRO A 68 -16.27 3.29 13.73
CA PRO A 68 -16.35 2.59 12.44
C PRO A 68 -17.80 2.17 12.09
N PRO A 69 -18.16 2.14 10.80
CA PRO A 69 -19.49 1.68 10.38
C PRO A 69 -19.61 0.16 10.45
N ARG A 70 -20.83 -0.36 10.50
CA ARG A 70 -21.08 -1.82 10.41
C ARG A 70 -20.76 -2.38 9.03
N GLU A 71 -21.16 -1.66 7.98
CA GLU A 71 -20.94 -2.05 6.58
C GLU A 71 -20.32 -0.91 5.78
N LEU A 72 -19.43 -1.26 4.86
CA LEU A 72 -18.71 -0.36 3.98
C LEU A 72 -18.78 -0.88 2.55
N ALA A 73 -19.01 0.01 1.59
CA ALA A 73 -18.94 -0.27 0.17
C ALA A 73 -18.07 0.79 -0.54
N LEU A 74 -17.21 0.32 -1.44
CA LEU A 74 -16.44 1.19 -2.33
C LEU A 74 -17.02 1.05 -3.74
N LEU A 75 -17.56 2.15 -4.26
CA LEU A 75 -18.03 2.23 -5.63
C LEU A 75 -16.92 2.88 -6.46
N VAL A 76 -16.28 2.09 -7.31
CA VAL A 76 -15.15 2.53 -8.14
C VAL A 76 -15.62 2.77 -9.56
N PHE A 77 -15.52 4.01 -10.00
CA PHE A 77 -15.92 4.48 -11.31
C PHE A 77 -14.67 4.65 -12.19
N LYS A 78 -14.38 3.67 -13.03
CA LYS A 78 -13.15 3.64 -13.85
C LYS A 78 -13.06 4.82 -14.80
N ARG A 79 -14.15 5.14 -15.51
CA ARG A 79 -14.19 6.23 -16.49
C ARG A 79 -14.01 7.60 -15.83
N GLU A 80 -14.68 7.81 -14.70
CA GLU A 80 -14.66 9.04 -13.91
C GLU A 80 -13.41 9.15 -13.03
N ARG A 81 -12.57 8.11 -12.98
CA ARG A 81 -11.39 8.00 -12.10
C ARG A 81 -11.72 8.41 -10.67
N ARG A 82 -12.76 7.79 -10.10
CA ARG A 82 -13.27 8.16 -8.77
C ARG A 82 -13.65 6.93 -7.96
N VAL A 83 -13.31 6.95 -6.67
CA VAL A 83 -13.80 6.00 -5.68
C VAL A 83 -14.76 6.71 -4.75
N ALA A 84 -16.00 6.26 -4.66
CA ALA A 84 -16.98 6.73 -3.70
C ALA A 84 -17.08 5.75 -2.53
N VAL A 85 -16.92 6.27 -1.31
CA VAL A 85 -17.09 5.53 -0.07
C VAL A 85 -18.54 5.68 0.39
N TRP A 86 -19.20 4.54 0.56
CA TRP A 86 -20.54 4.43 1.11
C TRP A 86 -20.50 3.57 2.37
N ALA A 87 -21.31 3.91 3.35
CA ALA A 87 -21.40 3.15 4.59
C ALA A 87 -22.83 3.10 5.13
N ARG A 88 -23.10 2.12 5.98
CA ARG A 88 -24.34 2.01 6.76
C ARG A 88 -24.11 1.22 8.05
N ASP A 89 -24.94 1.50 9.05
CA ASP A 89 -25.03 0.69 10.27
C ASP A 89 -26.27 -0.20 10.26
N ALA A 90 -27.41 0.43 10.04
CA ALA A 90 -28.70 -0.19 9.75
C ALA A 90 -29.45 0.68 8.74
N GLY A 91 -30.25 0.06 7.87
CA GLY A 91 -31.05 0.77 6.87
C GLY A 91 -30.28 1.17 5.62
N ALA A 92 -30.50 2.41 5.17
CA ALA A 92 -30.05 2.88 3.86
C ALA A 92 -28.55 3.24 3.83
N TRP A 93 -27.92 2.99 2.68
CA TRP A 93 -26.55 3.42 2.40
C TRP A 93 -26.44 4.94 2.37
N ARG A 94 -25.37 5.47 2.97
CA ARG A 94 -25.04 6.90 2.98
C ARG A 94 -23.69 7.13 2.30
N PHE A 95 -23.62 8.17 1.48
CA PHE A 95 -22.37 8.63 0.90
C PHE A 95 -21.52 9.30 1.97
N ILE A 96 -20.25 8.91 2.07
CA ILE A 96 -19.32 9.41 3.08
C ILE A 96 -18.35 10.43 2.45
N ARG A 97 -17.66 10.01 1.39
CA ARG A 97 -16.65 10.82 0.70
C ARG A 97 -16.28 10.18 -0.64
N ALA A 98 -15.77 10.96 -1.57
CA ALA A 98 -15.15 10.47 -2.79
C ALA A 98 -13.67 10.87 -2.88
N TYR A 99 -12.88 10.02 -3.53
CA TYR A 99 -11.45 10.21 -3.77
C TYR A 99 -11.14 10.07 -5.26
N PRO A 100 -10.21 10.86 -5.81
CA PRO A 100 -9.72 10.65 -7.17
C PRO A 100 -8.86 9.38 -7.26
N VAL A 101 -8.93 8.70 -8.39
CA VAL A 101 -8.01 7.63 -8.79
C VAL A 101 -6.87 8.25 -9.57
N PHE A 102 -5.68 8.33 -8.98
CA PHE A 102 -4.51 8.95 -9.61
C PHE A 102 -3.86 8.06 -10.67
N ALA A 103 -3.89 6.74 -10.48
CA ALA A 103 -3.32 5.77 -11.40
C ALA A 103 -4.24 4.55 -11.52
N ALA A 104 -4.41 4.05 -12.74
CA ALA A 104 -5.11 2.82 -13.04
C ALA A 104 -4.47 2.17 -14.28
N SER A 105 -4.40 0.84 -14.30
CA SER A 105 -3.91 0.11 -15.46
C SER A 105 -5.00 0.02 -16.53
N GLY A 106 -4.57 0.22 -17.79
CA GLY A 106 -5.40 0.05 -18.97
C GLY A 106 -6.56 1.06 -19.09
N HIS A 107 -7.70 0.62 -19.63
CA HIS A 107 -8.85 1.45 -20.06
C HIS A 107 -10.21 0.90 -19.56
N ALA A 108 -11.31 1.53 -19.95
CA ALA A 108 -12.66 1.02 -19.65
C ALA A 108 -12.90 -0.32 -20.36
N GLY A 109 -13.49 -1.29 -19.66
CA GLY A 109 -13.69 -2.66 -20.13
C GLY A 109 -13.18 -3.70 -19.13
N PRO A 110 -13.71 -4.94 -19.18
CA PRO A 110 -13.38 -5.98 -18.21
C PRO A 110 -11.93 -6.47 -18.35
N LYS A 111 -11.43 -7.06 -17.27
CA LYS A 111 -10.23 -7.91 -17.29
C LYS A 111 -10.61 -9.28 -17.83
N LEU A 112 -9.92 -9.76 -18.86
CA LEU A 112 -10.24 -11.02 -19.55
C LEU A 112 -9.17 -12.10 -19.34
N ARG A 113 -7.93 -11.72 -19.04
CA ARG A 113 -6.83 -12.66 -18.80
C ARG A 113 -5.73 -12.10 -17.92
N GLU A 114 -4.88 -12.97 -17.42
CA GLU A 114 -3.65 -12.55 -16.75
C GLU A 114 -2.74 -11.78 -17.73
N GLY A 115 -2.04 -10.77 -17.22
CA GLY A 115 -1.13 -9.94 -18.03
C GLY A 115 -1.77 -8.96 -19.01
N ASP A 116 -3.10 -8.82 -19.06
CA ASP A 116 -3.79 -7.85 -19.93
C ASP A 116 -3.74 -6.39 -19.42
N TYR A 117 -3.11 -6.16 -18.26
CA TYR A 117 -3.03 -4.86 -17.59
C TYR A 117 -4.37 -4.14 -17.40
N GLN A 118 -5.49 -4.88 -17.32
CA GLN A 118 -6.81 -4.32 -17.02
C GLN A 118 -7.16 -4.40 -15.54
N VAL A 119 -7.72 -3.31 -15.02
CA VAL A 119 -8.44 -3.33 -13.74
C VAL A 119 -9.77 -4.07 -13.93
N PRO A 120 -10.07 -5.12 -13.12
CA PRO A 120 -11.30 -5.88 -13.23
C PRO A 120 -12.54 -5.03 -12.92
N GLU A 121 -13.67 -5.41 -13.52
CA GLU A 121 -14.98 -4.79 -13.30
C GLU A 121 -15.92 -5.83 -12.69
N GLY A 122 -16.83 -5.42 -11.80
CA GLY A 122 -17.76 -6.32 -11.10
C GLY A 122 -17.87 -6.05 -9.60
N LEU A 123 -18.48 -7.00 -8.88
CA LEU A 123 -18.67 -6.96 -7.43
C LEU A 123 -17.64 -7.84 -6.74
N TYR A 124 -16.87 -7.25 -5.84
CA TYR A 124 -15.79 -7.94 -5.13
C TYR A 124 -15.91 -7.73 -3.62
N ARG A 125 -15.38 -8.68 -2.84
CA ARG A 125 -15.19 -8.55 -1.40
C ARG A 125 -13.70 -8.53 -1.08
N PHE A 126 -13.32 -7.72 -0.09
CA PHE A 126 -11.97 -7.77 0.44
C PHE A 126 -11.75 -9.10 1.15
N ALA A 127 -10.80 -9.89 0.67
CA ALA A 127 -10.45 -11.17 1.29
C ALA A 127 -9.32 -11.01 2.32
N TRP A 128 -8.29 -10.21 1.97
CA TRP A 128 -7.07 -10.04 2.77
C TRP A 128 -6.51 -8.63 2.61
N LEU A 129 -5.71 -8.18 3.58
CA LEU A 129 -4.94 -6.95 3.52
C LEU A 129 -3.46 -7.28 3.51
N ASN A 130 -2.69 -6.65 2.63
CA ASN A 130 -1.23 -6.80 2.58
C ASN A 130 -0.55 -5.60 3.28
N PRO A 131 -0.05 -5.76 4.51
CA PRO A 131 0.66 -4.69 5.24
C PRO A 131 2.05 -4.35 4.67
N ASN A 132 2.57 -5.15 3.74
CA ASN A 132 3.89 -4.99 3.14
C ASN A 132 3.84 -4.54 1.67
N SER A 133 2.73 -3.93 1.24
CA SER A 133 2.69 -3.20 -0.03
C SER A 133 3.61 -1.97 0.00
N SER A 134 4.33 -1.75 -1.12
CA SER A 134 5.29 -0.67 -1.34
C SER A 134 4.65 0.66 -1.70
#